data_AF-A0A5N6X0M4-F1
#
_entry.id   AF-A0A5N6X0M4-F1
#
_cell.length_a   1.000
_cell.length_b   1.000
_cell.length_c   1.000
_cell.angle_alpha   90.00
_cell.angle_beta   90.00
_cell.angle_gamma   90.00
#
_symmetry.space_group_name_H-M   'P 1'
#
loop_
_entity.id
_entity.type
_entity.pdbx_description
1 polymer ?
#
loop_
_entity_poly.entity_id
_entity_poly.type
_entity_poly.pdbx_seq_one_letter_code
_entity_poly.pdbx_strand_id
1 'polypeptide(L)'
;MSFNVSSAETDSSPSSGTPSTVPTEPQSDAEDVAQKSEENGTSHRRRASTVLISQNSADMQRVLQNVGAPGTQKIQPLCCGGGCCRSQPLIRGDGPVSGVVVTPPQNKAYDALELNVDLLTMDSELTDVVDLPAKTVSFAAVPASAVEMQLGPKDHPPPFVQPHPPYNVYRAPLHHARELTKSGAEKRTYHFDIDVTDYPAESGNVDFVVGGAIGVCPMNKEEEVDDIFNCLGVPKSIRDKKITVRTSTGRWPTIWGDEQARELITTRRELLNWCSDIQSYSPSKELFRLLGEYASEPNEKKILLFLASAQGQGAFCDLRTASHVSVSQLLHAFPSSQPPLDHLLSVLNTLMPRFYSLSQDPLLSSAQKGGQSRRLVEVAVSVAESKDWKGGLRTGVGSGYLERLARQVMEAERQGIDPSTLNLHVPMFRGLMANPLAKRFHSDGPMLLIGAGVGIAPFRGFVQRRLQSANCANKVWVLQGVRDSLLDELYRGEWGVDEEKVRTVVQSRRGESRYVQEEVRHQADLVWYVINALDGRVFVCGSGKGMGEGVEAALVDVAMAKGNLNEDEAKLFWDNKKEAGQYIAETW
;
A
#
# COMPACT_ATOMS: atom_id res chain seq x y z
N MET A 1 -62.87 0.90 23.29
CA MET A 1 -63.95 1.14 24.27
C MET A 1 -63.50 0.50 25.57
N SER A 2 -63.50 1.16 26.73
CA SER A 2 -64.03 2.50 27.03
C SER A 2 -63.05 3.33 27.86
N PHE A 3 -63.24 4.65 27.86
CA PHE A 3 -62.50 5.59 28.71
C PHE A 3 -62.89 5.42 30.19
N ASN A 4 -62.03 5.90 31.09
CA ASN A 4 -62.49 6.42 32.37
C ASN A 4 -61.73 7.72 32.70
N VAL A 5 -62.38 8.65 33.39
CA VAL A 5 -61.94 10.04 33.58
C VAL A 5 -62.23 10.47 35.01
N SER A 6 -61.29 11.14 35.69
CA SER A 6 -61.64 12.14 36.71
C SER A 6 -60.52 13.14 37.01
N SER A 7 -60.77 14.39 36.64
CA SER A 7 -60.39 15.60 37.37
C SER A 7 -61.32 15.81 38.59
N ALA A 8 -61.27 16.87 39.40
CA ALA A 8 -60.17 17.65 40.01
C ALA A 8 -60.80 18.75 40.92
N GLU A 9 -60.15 19.12 42.04
CA GLU A 9 -60.47 20.26 42.92
C GLU A 9 -59.11 20.85 43.39
N THR A 10 -58.74 22.15 43.28
CA THR A 10 -59.25 23.42 43.87
C THR A 10 -59.14 23.48 45.40
N ASP A 11 -58.57 24.50 46.07
CA ASP A 11 -57.97 25.81 45.66
C ASP A 11 -56.95 26.28 46.76
N SER A 12 -56.37 27.50 46.92
CA SER A 12 -56.59 28.85 46.35
C SER A 12 -55.43 29.85 46.59
N SER A 13 -55.38 30.92 45.78
CA SER A 13 -55.00 32.33 46.14
C SER A 13 -53.51 32.66 46.53
N PRO A 14 -53.07 33.95 46.66
CA PRO A 14 -52.41 34.61 45.52
C PRO A 14 -51.20 35.57 45.79
N SER A 15 -50.59 36.05 44.70
CA SER A 15 -50.16 37.46 44.42
C SER A 15 -48.67 37.85 44.24
N SER A 16 -48.47 38.80 43.31
CA SER A 16 -47.34 39.73 43.08
C SER A 16 -46.06 39.27 42.34
N GLY A 17 -45.52 40.17 41.49
CA GLY A 17 -44.10 40.21 41.10
C GLY A 17 -43.70 39.77 39.67
N THR A 18 -43.79 40.67 38.68
CA THR A 18 -42.98 40.60 37.43
C THR A 18 -41.57 41.18 37.69
N PRO A 19 -40.50 40.76 37.00
CA PRO A 19 -40.16 41.35 35.69
C PRO A 19 -39.49 40.41 34.68
N SER A 20 -39.23 40.93 33.46
CA SER A 20 -38.54 40.24 32.35
C SER A 20 -37.03 40.49 32.33
N THR A 21 -36.25 39.60 31.69
CA THR A 21 -34.83 39.80 31.35
C THR A 21 -34.44 39.18 29.99
N VAL A 22 -33.54 39.86 29.27
CA VAL A 22 -32.85 39.43 28.03
C VAL A 22 -31.43 40.11 28.00
N PRO A 23 -30.51 39.88 27.04
CA PRO A 23 -29.28 39.11 27.31
C PRO A 23 -27.95 39.88 27.13
N THR A 24 -26.83 39.30 27.61
CA THR A 24 -25.47 39.79 27.30
C THR A 24 -24.41 38.66 27.30
N GLU A 25 -23.51 38.68 26.30
CA GLU A 25 -22.18 38.03 26.27
C GLU A 25 -21.12 39.14 25.90
N PRO A 26 -19.81 38.86 25.75
CA PRO A 26 -18.87 38.46 26.81
C PRO A 26 -17.58 39.33 26.83
N GLN A 27 -16.83 39.31 27.95
CA GLN A 27 -15.46 39.85 28.09
C GLN A 27 -14.70 38.89 29.04
N SER A 28 -13.56 38.29 28.69
CA SER A 28 -12.21 38.84 28.42
C SER A 28 -11.49 39.34 29.68
N ASP A 29 -10.34 38.74 30.01
CA ASP A 29 -9.11 39.38 30.51
C ASP A 29 -7.99 38.32 30.70
N ALA A 30 -6.76 38.74 31.00
CA ALA A 30 -5.53 37.92 30.96
C ALA A 30 -4.54 38.24 32.10
N GLU A 31 -3.41 37.50 32.12
CA GLU A 31 -2.23 37.68 32.99
C GLU A 31 -2.45 37.27 34.49
N ASP A 32 -1.46 36.78 35.27
CA ASP A 32 -0.03 36.52 34.99
C ASP A 32 0.56 35.30 35.74
N VAL A 33 1.85 35.02 35.47
CA VAL A 33 2.77 33.94 35.89
C VAL A 33 2.81 33.55 37.38
N ALA A 34 2.93 32.23 37.61
CA ALA A 34 3.75 31.66 38.68
C ALA A 34 4.42 30.34 38.23
N GLN A 35 5.73 30.19 38.46
CA GLN A 35 6.49 29.02 38.01
C GLN A 35 6.38 27.81 38.94
N LYS A 36 6.29 26.61 38.36
CA LYS A 36 6.97 25.41 38.88
C LYS A 36 7.26 24.41 37.77
N SER A 37 8.41 23.76 37.87
CA SER A 37 8.97 22.85 36.87
C SER A 37 8.59 21.40 37.14
N GLU A 38 8.13 20.68 36.12
CA GLU A 38 8.15 19.22 36.08
C GLU A 38 8.35 18.74 34.64
N GLU A 39 9.20 17.74 34.45
CA GLU A 39 9.61 17.27 33.12
C GLU A 39 8.58 16.30 32.54
N ASN A 40 8.18 16.50 31.27
CA ASN A 40 7.32 15.55 30.57
C ASN A 40 7.80 15.36 29.12
N GLY A 41 8.53 14.27 28.89
CA GLY A 41 9.11 13.94 27.58
C GLY A 41 8.06 13.49 26.58
N THR A 42 7.63 14.39 25.69
CA THR A 42 6.65 14.09 24.64
C THR A 42 7.25 13.21 23.53
N SER A 43 7.03 11.90 23.65
CA SER A 43 7.39 10.92 22.62
C SER A 43 6.63 11.17 21.31
N HIS A 44 7.24 11.91 20.39
CA HIS A 44 6.72 12.10 19.04
C HIS A 44 6.71 10.76 18.28
N ARG A 45 5.54 10.12 18.19
CA ARG A 45 5.26 8.97 17.31
C ARG A 45 5.61 9.32 15.85
N ARG A 46 6.82 8.98 15.42
CA ARG A 46 7.25 9.09 14.02
C ARG A 46 6.40 8.14 13.16
N ARG A 47 5.51 8.70 12.35
CA ARG A 47 4.79 7.96 11.31
C ARG A 47 5.76 7.71 10.15
N ALA A 48 5.96 6.45 9.76
CA ALA A 48 6.75 6.14 8.57
C ALA A 48 6.05 6.72 7.34
N SER A 49 6.74 7.59 6.60
CA SER A 49 6.24 8.23 5.38
C SER A 49 6.98 7.66 4.18
N THR A 50 6.27 6.95 3.31
CA THR A 50 6.82 6.33 2.10
C THR A 50 6.69 7.24 0.88
N VAL A 51 7.21 8.46 0.98
CA VAL A 51 7.31 9.40 -0.15
C VAL A 51 8.62 9.14 -0.91
N LEU A 52 8.53 8.82 -2.19
CA LEU A 52 9.69 8.58 -3.05
C LEU A 52 10.23 9.92 -3.59
N ILE A 53 11.17 10.54 -2.87
CA ILE A 53 11.66 11.90 -3.17
C ILE A 53 12.51 11.99 -4.46
N SER A 54 13.10 10.89 -4.94
CA SER A 54 13.91 10.88 -6.16
C SER A 54 14.00 9.50 -6.82
N GLN A 55 14.37 9.47 -8.11
CA GLN A 55 14.60 8.23 -8.87
C GLN A 55 16.05 8.05 -9.36
N ASN A 56 16.94 9.03 -9.15
CA ASN A 56 18.37 8.95 -9.46
C ASN A 56 19.13 10.07 -8.71
N SER A 57 20.46 10.04 -8.78
CA SER A 57 21.37 11.00 -8.16
C SER A 57 21.31 12.42 -8.75
N ALA A 58 21.04 12.57 -10.05
CA ALA A 58 20.96 13.87 -10.71
C ALA A 58 19.70 14.67 -10.33
N ASP A 59 18.56 13.99 -10.15
CA ASP A 59 17.33 14.63 -9.65
C ASP A 59 17.49 15.06 -8.18
N MET A 60 18.18 14.27 -7.35
CA MET A 60 18.57 14.72 -6.01
C MET A 60 19.45 15.98 -6.06
N GLN A 61 20.42 16.07 -6.99
CA GLN A 61 21.24 17.28 -7.12
C GLN A 61 20.42 18.52 -7.50
N ARG A 62 19.42 18.39 -8.38
CA ARG A 62 18.48 19.50 -8.69
C ARG A 62 17.68 19.93 -7.46
N VAL A 63 17.11 18.98 -6.72
CA VAL A 63 16.34 19.27 -5.50
C VAL A 63 17.21 19.92 -4.43
N LEU A 64 18.46 19.46 -4.25
CA LEU A 64 19.42 20.01 -3.29
C LEU A 64 19.98 21.39 -3.70
N GLN A 65 20.05 21.71 -5.00
CA GLN A 65 20.41 23.04 -5.48
C GLN A 65 19.30 24.08 -5.28
N ASN A 66 18.03 23.66 -5.43
CA ASN A 66 16.87 24.54 -5.25
C ASN A 66 16.50 24.79 -3.78
N VAL A 67 16.95 23.92 -2.85
CA VAL A 67 16.63 24.00 -1.42
C VAL A 67 17.87 24.35 -0.61
N GLY A 68 18.02 25.64 -0.28
CA GLY A 68 19.18 26.16 0.46
C GLY A 68 19.40 25.52 1.85
N ALA A 69 20.57 25.80 2.43
CA ALA A 69 21.13 25.11 3.59
C ALA A 69 20.19 24.80 4.80
N PRO A 70 19.19 25.63 5.16
CA PRO A 70 18.23 25.28 6.21
C PRO A 70 17.32 24.09 5.87
N GLY A 71 17.01 23.86 4.59
CA GLY A 71 16.07 22.81 4.15
C GLY A 71 16.69 21.42 4.08
N THR A 72 18.00 21.32 3.83
CA THR A 72 18.74 20.05 3.80
C THR A 72 18.59 19.21 5.07
N GLN A 73 18.46 19.85 6.24
CA GLN A 73 18.25 19.15 7.52
C GLN A 73 16.89 18.43 7.60
N LYS A 74 15.86 18.89 6.87
CA LYS A 74 14.54 18.22 6.83
C LYS A 74 14.48 17.04 5.85
N ILE A 75 15.37 17.01 4.85
CA ILE A 75 15.41 15.95 3.81
C ILE A 75 16.34 14.79 4.23
N GLN A 76 17.35 15.05 5.06
CA GLN A 76 18.31 14.05 5.58
C GLN A 76 17.69 12.69 6.02
N PRO A 77 16.54 12.63 6.73
CA PRO A 77 15.97 11.35 7.18
C PRO A 77 15.31 10.51 6.07
N LEU A 78 14.97 11.13 4.93
CA LEU A 78 14.12 10.53 3.88
C LEU A 78 14.91 10.10 2.63
N CYS A 79 16.15 10.56 2.47
CA CYS A 79 17.02 10.15 1.36
C CYS A 79 18.15 9.23 1.85
N CYS A 80 18.15 7.96 1.42
CA CYS A 80 19.26 7.02 1.53
C CYS A 80 19.90 6.90 2.95
N GLY A 81 19.11 7.03 4.02
CA GLY A 81 19.62 7.00 5.40
C GLY A 81 20.57 8.16 5.76
N GLY A 82 20.51 9.28 5.04
CA GLY A 82 21.38 10.44 5.22
C GLY A 82 22.78 10.32 4.61
N GLY A 83 23.14 9.14 4.06
CA GLY A 83 24.50 8.86 3.55
C GLY A 83 24.88 9.50 2.22
N CYS A 84 23.93 10.09 1.49
CA CYS A 84 24.18 10.62 0.13
C CYS A 84 25.24 11.74 0.10
N CYS A 85 25.34 12.54 1.17
CA CYS A 85 26.34 13.60 1.32
C CYS A 85 27.71 13.10 1.86
N ARG A 86 27.94 11.78 1.92
CA ARG A 86 29.17 11.14 2.43
C ARG A 86 29.83 10.17 1.43
N SER A 87 29.51 10.26 0.14
CA SER A 87 30.15 9.43 -0.88
C SER A 87 31.67 9.65 -0.91
N GLN A 88 32.43 8.57 -0.66
CA GLN A 88 33.90 8.54 -0.80
C GLN A 88 34.26 7.63 -1.99
N PRO A 89 33.92 8.01 -3.24
CA PRO A 89 34.09 7.14 -4.40
C PRO A 89 35.55 6.71 -4.57
N LEU A 90 35.77 5.46 -5.01
CA LEU A 90 37.11 4.97 -5.33
C LEU A 90 37.72 5.85 -6.43
N ILE A 91 38.83 6.52 -6.12
CA ILE A 91 39.47 7.46 -7.03
C ILE A 91 40.37 6.69 -8.00
N ARG A 92 40.11 6.83 -9.29
CA ARG A 92 41.00 6.33 -10.34
C ARG A 92 42.23 7.24 -10.42
N GLY A 93 43.39 6.74 -9.95
CA GLY A 93 44.67 7.41 -10.14
C GLY A 93 45.14 7.38 -11.61
N ASP A 94 46.14 8.19 -11.94
CA ASP A 94 46.76 8.25 -13.27
C ASP A 94 47.57 6.98 -13.58
N GLY A 95 46.89 5.93 -14.01
CA GLY A 95 47.50 4.65 -14.40
C GLY A 95 46.49 3.51 -14.59
N PRO A 96 46.96 2.29 -14.88
CA PRO A 96 46.15 1.09 -14.67
C PRO A 96 45.81 0.95 -13.17
N VAL A 97 44.68 0.32 -12.87
CA VAL A 97 44.23 0.12 -11.48
C VAL A 97 45.26 -0.73 -10.73
N SER A 98 45.89 -0.16 -9.70
CA SER A 98 46.96 -0.82 -8.93
C SER A 98 46.38 -1.72 -7.84
N GLY A 99 46.49 -3.03 -8.03
CA GLY A 99 46.06 -4.04 -7.06
C GLY A 99 45.53 -5.30 -7.75
N VAL A 100 45.09 -6.28 -6.98
CA VAL A 100 44.35 -7.43 -7.52
C VAL A 100 42.91 -6.99 -7.77
N VAL A 101 42.52 -6.92 -9.04
CA VAL A 101 41.15 -6.55 -9.46
C VAL A 101 40.16 -7.59 -8.93
N VAL A 102 39.04 -7.13 -8.35
CA VAL A 102 37.97 -8.04 -7.92
C VAL A 102 37.32 -8.67 -9.15
N THR A 103 37.28 -10.00 -9.19
CA THR A 103 36.63 -10.75 -10.27
C THR A 103 35.16 -11.01 -9.89
N PRO A 104 34.17 -10.44 -10.62
CA PRO A 104 32.77 -10.61 -10.25
C PRO A 104 32.25 -12.03 -10.49
N PRO A 105 31.22 -12.48 -9.74
CA PRO A 105 30.55 -13.76 -9.97
C PRO A 105 29.97 -13.86 -11.39
N GLN A 106 30.40 -14.88 -12.15
CA GLN A 106 29.96 -15.11 -13.52
C GLN A 106 28.59 -15.82 -13.54
N ASN A 107 27.53 -15.11 -13.15
CA ASN A 107 26.17 -15.65 -13.15
C ASN A 107 25.11 -14.58 -13.45
N LYS A 108 24.00 -15.02 -14.08
CA LYS A 108 22.89 -14.15 -14.52
C LYS A 108 22.24 -13.33 -13.42
N ALA A 109 22.24 -13.81 -12.17
CA ALA A 109 21.63 -13.09 -11.06
C ALA A 109 22.48 -11.88 -10.67
N TYR A 110 23.81 -12.02 -10.72
CA TYR A 110 24.78 -10.93 -10.55
C TYR A 110 24.79 -9.99 -11.76
N ASP A 111 24.84 -10.51 -12.99
CA ASP A 111 24.80 -9.71 -14.22
C ASP A 111 23.59 -8.75 -14.23
N ALA A 112 22.42 -9.26 -13.82
CA ALA A 112 21.17 -8.51 -13.70
C ALA A 112 21.06 -7.59 -12.46
N LEU A 113 22.14 -7.40 -11.70
CA LEU A 113 22.25 -6.30 -10.73
C LEU A 113 22.81 -5.02 -11.36
N GLU A 114 23.43 -5.12 -12.55
CA GLU A 114 24.07 -4.00 -13.27
C GLU A 114 25.07 -3.18 -12.39
N LEU A 115 25.76 -3.86 -11.48
CA LEU A 115 26.67 -3.25 -10.50
C LEU A 115 27.99 -2.78 -11.15
N ASN A 116 28.26 -1.48 -11.07
CA ASN A 116 29.61 -0.96 -11.33
C ASN A 116 30.55 -1.30 -10.16
N VAL A 117 31.59 -2.08 -10.44
CA VAL A 117 32.69 -2.40 -9.53
C VAL A 117 34.06 -2.18 -10.19
N ASP A 118 34.12 -1.41 -11.28
CA ASP A 118 35.28 -1.32 -12.20
C ASP A 118 36.58 -0.82 -11.55
N LEU A 119 36.45 -0.10 -10.43
CA LEU A 119 37.56 0.48 -9.66
C LEU A 119 37.86 -0.30 -8.37
N LEU A 120 37.13 -1.38 -8.08
CA LEU A 120 37.28 -2.16 -6.86
C LEU A 120 38.40 -3.19 -6.97
N THR A 121 39.42 -3.06 -6.12
CA THR A 121 40.47 -4.06 -5.91
C THR A 121 40.31 -4.77 -4.58
N MET A 122 40.90 -5.95 -4.45
CA MET A 122 41.06 -6.64 -3.15
C MET A 122 41.80 -5.76 -2.13
N ASP A 123 42.71 -4.91 -2.60
CA ASP A 123 43.53 -3.99 -1.81
C ASP A 123 42.81 -2.67 -1.45
N SER A 124 41.64 -2.38 -2.03
CA SER A 124 40.90 -1.12 -1.80
C SER A 124 40.45 -1.01 -0.34
N GLU A 125 40.86 0.05 0.36
CA GLU A 125 40.36 0.30 1.72
C GLU A 125 38.86 0.65 1.71
N LEU A 126 38.11 0.08 2.65
CA LEU A 126 36.68 0.29 2.81
C LEU A 126 36.42 0.91 4.19
N THR A 127 35.89 2.13 4.21
CA THR A 127 35.58 2.91 5.42
C THR A 127 34.08 3.03 5.63
N ASP A 128 33.65 3.36 6.86
CA ASP A 128 32.24 3.41 7.28
C ASP A 128 31.42 2.19 6.81
N VAL A 129 32.04 1.00 6.85
CA VAL A 129 31.35 -0.28 6.62
C VAL A 129 30.36 -0.48 7.77
N VAL A 130 29.08 -0.64 7.44
CA VAL A 130 28.02 -0.87 8.43
C VAL A 130 28.38 -2.05 9.35
N ASP A 131 28.11 -1.91 10.65
CA ASP A 131 28.34 -2.97 11.64
C ASP A 131 27.55 -4.25 11.30
N LEU A 132 28.06 -5.42 11.73
CA LEU A 132 27.31 -6.66 11.59
C LEU A 132 25.98 -6.54 12.37
N PRO A 133 24.81 -6.72 11.74
CA PRO A 133 23.54 -6.58 12.44
C PRO A 133 23.43 -7.53 13.63
N ALA A 134 22.72 -7.09 14.68
CA ALA A 134 22.46 -7.95 15.81
C ALA A 134 21.53 -9.11 15.40
N LYS A 135 21.90 -10.34 15.74
CA LYS A 135 21.06 -11.52 15.56
C LYS A 135 19.90 -11.51 16.58
N THR A 136 18.80 -10.84 16.22
CA THR A 136 17.62 -10.66 17.08
C THR A 136 16.70 -11.88 17.09
N VAL A 137 16.74 -12.73 16.06
CA VAL A 137 15.93 -13.94 15.93
C VAL A 137 16.77 -15.19 16.20
N SER A 138 16.18 -16.18 16.87
CA SER A 138 16.78 -17.49 17.11
C SER A 138 15.74 -18.62 17.09
N PHE A 139 16.21 -19.84 16.80
CA PHE A 139 15.38 -21.05 16.78
C PHE A 139 15.75 -22.02 17.91
N ALA A 140 14.75 -22.58 18.57
CA ALA A 140 14.88 -23.63 19.59
C ALA A 140 13.93 -24.81 19.30
N ALA A 141 14.13 -25.92 20.02
CA ALA A 141 13.22 -27.05 19.98
C ALA A 141 11.83 -26.66 20.52
N VAL A 142 10.79 -27.35 20.02
CA VAL A 142 9.41 -27.19 20.49
C VAL A 142 9.31 -27.75 21.91
N PRO A 143 8.72 -27.03 22.90
CA PRO A 143 8.51 -27.58 24.23
C PRO A 143 7.53 -28.74 24.19
N ALA A 144 7.64 -29.69 25.13
CA ALA A 144 6.81 -30.90 25.15
C ALA A 144 5.30 -30.62 25.08
N SER A 145 4.85 -29.55 25.75
CA SER A 145 3.46 -29.05 25.74
C SER A 145 2.93 -28.61 24.37
N ALA A 146 3.81 -28.33 23.40
CA ALA A 146 3.44 -27.87 22.06
C ALA A 146 3.68 -28.93 20.96
N VAL A 147 4.07 -30.16 21.33
CA VAL A 147 4.30 -31.27 20.37
C VAL A 147 3.00 -31.64 19.65
N GLU A 148 1.86 -31.63 20.33
CA GLU A 148 0.53 -31.94 19.75
C GLU A 148 -0.21 -30.72 19.18
N MET A 149 0.27 -29.50 19.47
CA MET A 149 -0.35 -28.24 19.02
C MET A 149 -0.48 -28.19 17.50
N GLN A 150 -1.70 -28.03 16.99
CA GLN A 150 -1.94 -27.85 15.55
C GLN A 150 -1.62 -26.41 15.12
N LEU A 151 -1.20 -26.25 13.86
CA LEU A 151 -1.01 -24.94 13.23
C LEU A 151 -2.26 -24.55 12.42
N GLY A 152 -2.28 -23.32 11.92
CA GLY A 152 -3.36 -22.84 11.05
C GLY A 152 -3.40 -23.53 9.68
N PRO A 153 -4.47 -23.32 8.89
CA PRO A 153 -4.53 -23.81 7.52
C PRO A 153 -3.50 -23.09 6.65
N LYS A 154 -2.88 -23.82 5.71
CA LYS A 154 -1.73 -23.32 4.91
C LYS A 154 -1.98 -22.04 4.13
N ASP A 155 -3.23 -21.77 3.76
CA ASP A 155 -3.66 -20.63 2.96
C ASP A 155 -4.00 -19.39 3.81
N HIS A 156 -3.73 -19.43 5.11
CA HIS A 156 -3.95 -18.35 6.07
C HIS A 156 -2.66 -18.08 6.88
N PRO A 157 -2.36 -16.82 7.24
CA PRO A 157 -1.19 -16.51 8.06
C PRO A 157 -1.34 -17.03 9.50
N PRO A 158 -0.23 -17.27 10.22
CA PRO A 158 -0.27 -17.71 11.62
C PRO A 158 -1.01 -16.72 12.55
N PRO A 159 -1.65 -17.18 13.65
CA PRO A 159 -2.49 -16.31 14.49
C PRO A 159 -1.83 -15.08 15.13
N PHE A 160 -0.50 -14.96 15.10
CA PHE A 160 0.25 -13.78 15.58
C PHE A 160 0.45 -12.71 14.49
N VAL A 161 0.15 -13.01 13.22
CA VAL A 161 0.31 -12.11 12.06
C VAL A 161 -1.00 -11.34 11.84
N GLN A 162 -1.34 -10.49 12.81
CA GLN A 162 -2.61 -9.74 12.84
C GLN A 162 -2.48 -8.29 12.36
N PRO A 163 -3.57 -7.67 11.88
CA PRO A 163 -3.71 -6.22 11.74
C PRO A 163 -3.56 -5.48 13.08
N HIS A 164 -3.57 -4.14 13.06
CA HIS A 164 -3.72 -3.36 14.30
C HIS A 164 -5.06 -3.73 14.99
N PRO A 165 -5.11 -3.86 16.33
CA PRO A 165 -6.37 -4.07 17.05
C PRO A 165 -7.41 -2.97 16.77
N PRO A 166 -8.73 -3.25 16.85
CA PRO A 166 -9.36 -4.51 17.25
C PRO A 166 -9.53 -5.54 16.10
N TYR A 167 -9.00 -5.25 14.91
CA TYR A 167 -9.17 -6.08 13.72
C TYR A 167 -8.43 -7.42 13.87
N ASN A 168 -8.88 -8.43 13.11
CA ASN A 168 -8.21 -9.73 12.96
C ASN A 168 -8.21 -10.13 11.47
N VAL A 169 -7.26 -10.96 11.03
CA VAL A 169 -7.32 -11.54 9.68
C VAL A 169 -8.44 -12.57 9.63
N TYR A 170 -9.45 -12.30 8.79
CA TYR A 170 -10.51 -13.23 8.45
C TYR A 170 -10.10 -14.05 7.22
N ARG A 171 -10.45 -15.34 7.21
CA ARG A 171 -10.18 -16.26 6.10
C ARG A 171 -11.40 -16.26 5.16
N ALA A 172 -11.54 -15.19 4.36
CA ALA A 172 -12.73 -14.97 3.54
C ALA A 172 -12.80 -15.96 2.37
N PRO A 173 -13.92 -16.67 2.13
CA PRO A 173 -14.08 -17.50 0.93
C PRO A 173 -14.05 -16.64 -0.34
N LEU A 174 -13.33 -17.09 -1.36
CA LEU A 174 -13.40 -16.48 -2.69
C LEU A 174 -14.60 -17.08 -3.44
N HIS A 175 -15.63 -16.27 -3.71
CA HIS A 175 -16.83 -16.75 -4.39
C HIS A 175 -16.60 -16.96 -5.88
N HIS A 176 -15.98 -15.98 -6.56
CA HIS A 176 -15.72 -15.96 -7.99
C HIS A 176 -14.63 -14.92 -8.31
N ALA A 177 -13.98 -15.04 -9.47
CA ALA A 177 -12.99 -14.09 -9.97
C ALA A 177 -12.86 -14.16 -11.49
N ARG A 178 -12.80 -13.00 -12.16
CA ARG A 178 -12.73 -12.86 -13.63
C ARG A 178 -11.67 -11.85 -14.05
N GLU A 179 -11.15 -11.97 -15.27
CA GLU A 179 -10.36 -10.90 -15.89
C GLU A 179 -11.28 -9.81 -16.45
N LEU A 180 -11.00 -8.54 -16.13
CA LEU A 180 -11.68 -7.36 -16.69
C LEU A 180 -11.03 -6.88 -17.99
N THR A 181 -9.74 -7.18 -18.17
CA THR A 181 -8.95 -6.84 -19.35
C THR A 181 -9.03 -7.93 -20.42
N LYS A 182 -8.84 -7.54 -21.69
CA LYS A 182 -8.74 -8.49 -22.80
C LYS A 182 -7.28 -8.86 -23.09
N SER A 183 -7.08 -10.02 -23.71
CA SER A 183 -5.76 -10.44 -24.21
C SER A 183 -5.15 -9.34 -25.09
N GLY A 184 -3.88 -9.01 -24.85
CA GLY A 184 -3.18 -7.89 -25.47
C GLY A 184 -3.17 -6.59 -24.64
N ALA A 185 -3.94 -6.49 -23.56
CA ALA A 185 -3.80 -5.38 -22.60
C ALA A 185 -2.44 -5.41 -21.90
N GLU A 186 -1.80 -4.25 -21.76
CA GLU A 186 -0.47 -4.11 -21.13
C GLU A 186 -0.44 -4.53 -19.65
N LYS A 187 -1.54 -4.28 -18.92
CA LYS A 187 -1.68 -4.67 -17.51
C LYS A 187 -2.95 -5.48 -17.32
N ARG A 188 -2.78 -6.76 -17.03
CA ARG A 188 -3.87 -7.67 -16.67
C ARG A 188 -4.55 -7.16 -15.40
N THR A 189 -5.88 -7.11 -15.38
CA THR A 189 -6.66 -6.63 -14.24
C THR A 189 -7.79 -7.59 -13.92
N TYR A 190 -7.80 -8.09 -12.69
CA TYR A 190 -8.76 -9.09 -12.21
C TYR A 190 -9.78 -8.47 -11.25
N HIS A 191 -11.01 -8.95 -11.32
CA HIS A 191 -12.10 -8.65 -10.40
C HIS A 191 -12.36 -9.88 -9.52
N PHE A 192 -12.67 -9.65 -8.25
CA PHE A 192 -12.87 -10.71 -7.25
C PHE A 192 -14.17 -10.45 -6.49
N ASP A 193 -15.01 -11.47 -6.41
CA ASP A 193 -16.18 -11.53 -5.54
C ASP A 193 -15.79 -12.31 -4.27
N ILE A 194 -15.68 -11.63 -3.13
CA ILE A 194 -15.24 -12.22 -1.86
C ILE A 194 -16.42 -12.31 -0.91
N ASP A 195 -16.66 -13.50 -0.33
CA ASP A 195 -17.77 -13.73 0.59
C ASP A 195 -17.43 -13.22 2.00
N VAL A 196 -18.31 -12.39 2.53
CA VAL A 196 -18.26 -11.79 3.87
C VAL A 196 -19.57 -12.00 4.64
N THR A 197 -20.34 -13.03 4.28
CA THR A 197 -21.59 -13.41 4.96
C THR A 197 -21.33 -13.68 6.44
N ASP A 198 -20.31 -14.49 6.74
CA ASP A 198 -19.89 -14.84 8.10
C ASP A 198 -18.69 -13.99 8.59
N TYR A 199 -18.48 -12.79 8.04
CA TYR A 199 -17.43 -11.89 8.54
C TYR A 199 -17.81 -11.38 9.95
N PRO A 200 -16.91 -11.47 10.94
CA PRO A 200 -17.25 -11.19 12.34
C PRO A 200 -17.69 -9.74 12.57
N ALA A 201 -18.72 -9.56 13.39
CA ALA A 201 -19.17 -8.23 13.79
C ALA A 201 -18.09 -7.52 14.63
N GLU A 202 -17.62 -6.37 14.13
CA GLU A 202 -16.61 -5.56 14.81
C GLU A 202 -17.25 -4.52 15.75
N SER A 203 -16.47 -4.06 16.73
CA SER A 203 -16.92 -3.09 17.75
C SER A 203 -17.44 -1.79 17.12
N GLY A 204 -18.64 -1.37 17.54
CA GLY A 204 -19.26 -0.10 17.12
C GLY A 204 -20.18 -0.18 15.90
N ASN A 205 -20.66 -1.36 15.52
CA ASN A 205 -21.56 -1.59 14.38
C ASN A 205 -21.02 -1.08 13.02
N VAL A 206 -19.69 -1.10 12.86
CA VAL A 206 -19.02 -0.63 11.64
C VAL A 206 -18.94 -1.78 10.63
N ASP A 207 -19.52 -1.57 9.46
CA ASP A 207 -19.62 -2.55 8.36
C ASP A 207 -18.82 -2.07 7.12
N PHE A 208 -18.79 -2.87 6.06
CA PHE A 208 -18.27 -2.44 4.76
C PHE A 208 -19.16 -1.33 4.15
N VAL A 209 -18.55 -0.32 3.52
CA VAL A 209 -19.25 0.82 2.90
C VAL A 209 -18.65 1.19 1.55
N VAL A 210 -19.40 1.94 0.73
CA VAL A 210 -18.91 2.55 -0.52
C VAL A 210 -17.66 3.40 -0.24
N GLY A 211 -16.61 3.24 -1.03
CA GLY A 211 -15.31 3.91 -0.79
C GLY A 211 -14.52 3.37 0.41
N GLY A 212 -14.97 2.27 1.02
CA GLY A 212 -14.17 1.48 1.94
C GLY A 212 -13.08 0.70 1.21
N ALA A 213 -12.23 0.01 1.97
CA ALA A 213 -11.18 -0.86 1.46
C ALA A 213 -11.05 -2.14 2.30
N ILE A 214 -10.40 -3.16 1.75
CA ILE A 214 -9.93 -4.34 2.48
C ILE A 214 -8.41 -4.33 2.55
N GLY A 215 -7.85 -4.81 3.66
CA GLY A 215 -6.44 -5.16 3.76
C GLY A 215 -6.27 -6.65 3.55
N VAL A 216 -5.58 -7.06 2.49
CA VAL A 216 -5.25 -8.47 2.21
C VAL A 216 -3.84 -8.77 2.74
N CYS A 217 -3.69 -9.84 3.50
CA CYS A 217 -2.39 -10.40 3.90
C CYS A 217 -1.99 -11.43 2.83
N PRO A 218 -1.06 -11.12 1.90
CA PRO A 218 -0.75 -12.02 0.79
C PRO A 218 0.31 -13.03 1.20
N MET A 219 0.25 -14.24 0.63
CA MET A 219 1.34 -15.22 0.78
C MET A 219 2.43 -14.96 -0.27
N ASN A 220 3.70 -15.00 0.16
CA ASN A 220 4.83 -15.09 -0.77
C ASN A 220 4.68 -16.33 -1.69
N LYS A 221 5.31 -16.26 -2.86
CA LYS A 221 5.27 -17.35 -3.84
C LYS A 221 6.09 -18.55 -3.31
N GLU A 222 5.49 -19.73 -3.24
CA GLU A 222 6.11 -20.89 -2.57
C GLU A 222 7.42 -21.31 -3.24
N GLU A 223 7.51 -21.20 -4.57
CA GLU A 223 8.72 -21.52 -5.31
C GLU A 223 9.89 -20.58 -4.97
N GLU A 224 9.64 -19.29 -4.69
CA GLU A 224 10.68 -18.35 -4.25
C GLU A 224 11.10 -18.60 -2.80
N VAL A 225 10.18 -19.08 -1.95
CA VAL A 225 10.48 -19.49 -0.57
C VAL A 225 11.32 -20.76 -0.53
N ASP A 226 10.99 -21.77 -1.33
CA ASP A 226 11.81 -22.98 -1.46
C ASP A 226 13.15 -22.73 -2.18
N ASP A 227 13.23 -21.77 -3.09
CA ASP A 227 14.47 -21.29 -3.72
C ASP A 227 15.43 -20.66 -2.69
N ILE A 228 14.94 -19.74 -1.85
CA ILE A 228 15.71 -19.19 -0.72
C ILE A 228 16.16 -20.31 0.23
N PHE A 229 15.29 -21.27 0.59
CA PHE A 229 15.71 -22.41 1.41
C PHE A 229 16.74 -23.32 0.74
N ASN A 230 16.79 -23.41 -0.59
CA ASN A 230 17.81 -24.17 -1.32
C ASN A 230 19.16 -23.44 -1.23
N CYS A 231 19.19 -22.13 -1.48
CA CYS A 231 20.41 -21.31 -1.43
C CYS A 231 21.03 -21.29 -0.02
N LEU A 232 20.19 -21.21 1.02
CA LEU A 232 20.62 -21.26 2.43
C LEU A 232 20.87 -22.68 2.96
N GLY A 233 20.90 -23.71 2.08
CA GLY A 233 21.17 -25.09 2.45
C GLY A 233 20.17 -25.76 3.39
N VAL A 234 19.00 -25.16 3.64
CA VAL A 234 18.02 -25.61 4.66
C VAL A 234 17.36 -26.92 4.21
N PRO A 235 17.58 -28.06 4.88
CA PRO A 235 17.07 -29.35 4.43
C PRO A 235 15.53 -29.40 4.37
N LYS A 236 14.97 -29.98 3.30
CA LYS A 236 13.51 -30.10 3.11
C LYS A 236 12.80 -30.73 4.32
N SER A 237 13.46 -31.68 4.99
CA SER A 237 12.96 -32.37 6.19
C SER A 237 12.85 -31.51 7.46
N ILE A 238 13.24 -30.22 7.43
CA ILE A 238 13.11 -29.27 8.56
C ILE A 238 12.45 -27.92 8.21
N ARG A 239 12.05 -27.69 6.95
CA ARG A 239 11.37 -26.45 6.50
C ARG A 239 9.99 -26.32 7.16
N ASP A 240 9.24 -27.41 7.11
CA ASP A 240 7.84 -27.53 7.57
C ASP A 240 7.71 -28.16 8.98
N LYS A 241 8.82 -28.39 9.68
CA LYS A 241 8.80 -28.83 11.09
C LYS A 241 8.55 -27.64 12.01
N LYS A 242 7.65 -27.83 12.99
CA LYS A 242 7.47 -26.90 14.11
C LYS A 242 8.79 -26.63 14.83
N ILE A 243 9.00 -25.38 15.19
CA ILE A 243 10.11 -24.84 15.97
C ILE A 243 9.58 -23.79 16.94
N THR A 244 10.34 -23.55 18.01
CA THR A 244 10.17 -22.38 18.85
C THR A 244 11.01 -21.25 18.25
N VAL A 245 10.39 -20.14 17.91
CA VAL A 245 11.04 -18.91 17.43
C VAL A 245 11.08 -17.92 18.58
N ARG A 246 12.27 -17.41 18.89
CA ARG A 246 12.47 -16.36 19.89
C ARG A 246 12.97 -15.09 19.21
N THR A 247 12.41 -13.95 19.60
CA THR A 247 12.90 -12.62 19.22
C THR A 247 13.32 -11.84 20.46
N SER A 248 14.43 -11.11 20.40
CA SER A 248 14.92 -10.29 21.52
C SER A 248 14.31 -8.88 21.57
N THR A 249 13.82 -8.37 20.44
CA THR A 249 13.27 -7.01 20.30
C THR A 249 12.42 -6.90 19.03
N GLY A 250 11.86 -5.71 18.76
CA GLY A 250 11.12 -5.40 17.54
C GLY A 250 9.66 -5.86 17.56
N ARG A 251 9.04 -5.87 16.37
CA ARG A 251 7.64 -6.28 16.17
C ARG A 251 7.50 -7.58 15.40
N TRP A 252 8.45 -7.88 14.52
CA TRP A 252 8.55 -9.12 13.77
C TRP A 252 8.51 -10.33 14.74
N PRO A 253 7.84 -11.45 14.40
CA PRO A 253 7.16 -11.74 13.13
C PRO A 253 5.72 -11.19 13.03
N THR A 254 5.29 -10.32 13.95
CA THR A 254 3.98 -9.66 13.89
C THR A 254 4.06 -8.37 13.06
N ILE A 255 2.94 -7.97 12.43
CA ILE A 255 2.91 -6.79 11.55
C ILE A 255 2.76 -5.50 12.36
N TRP A 256 1.78 -5.44 13.28
CA TRP A 256 1.44 -4.24 14.06
C TRP A 256 1.33 -4.48 15.57
N GLY A 257 1.86 -5.59 16.09
CA GLY A 257 2.00 -5.80 17.54
C GLY A 257 3.07 -4.91 18.16
N ASP A 258 3.11 -4.85 19.48
CA ASP A 258 4.00 -3.97 20.24
C ASP A 258 5.49 -4.32 20.11
N GLU A 259 6.36 -3.41 20.54
CA GLU A 259 7.80 -3.54 20.38
C GLU A 259 8.40 -4.26 21.60
N GLN A 260 8.61 -5.57 21.46
CA GLN A 260 8.97 -6.45 22.58
C GLN A 260 9.57 -7.78 22.12
N ALA A 261 10.28 -8.44 23.03
CA ALA A 261 10.65 -9.84 22.90
C ALA A 261 9.41 -10.76 22.79
N ARG A 262 9.55 -11.87 22.05
CA ARG A 262 8.48 -12.85 21.80
C ARG A 262 9.02 -14.27 21.80
N GLU A 263 8.17 -15.22 22.18
CA GLU A 263 8.39 -16.66 22.00
C GLU A 263 7.14 -17.26 21.34
N LEU A 264 7.30 -17.88 20.17
CA LEU A 264 6.19 -18.32 19.31
C LEU A 264 6.50 -19.71 18.72
N ILE A 265 5.46 -20.52 18.48
CA ILE A 265 5.59 -21.83 17.84
C ILE A 265 5.05 -21.75 16.41
N THR A 266 5.90 -22.07 15.43
CA THR A 266 5.63 -21.95 13.99
C THR A 266 6.65 -22.80 13.21
N THR A 267 6.63 -22.77 11.88
CA THR A 267 7.58 -23.46 10.98
C THR A 267 8.53 -22.45 10.33
N ARG A 268 9.64 -22.92 9.76
CA ARG A 268 10.51 -22.04 8.95
C ARG A 268 9.76 -21.53 7.72
N ARG A 269 8.90 -22.36 7.11
CA ARG A 269 8.10 -21.98 5.94
C ARG A 269 7.15 -20.81 6.24
N GLU A 270 6.41 -20.85 7.34
CA GLU A 270 5.49 -19.75 7.71
C GLU A 270 6.22 -18.39 7.88
N LEU A 271 7.45 -18.40 8.40
CA LEU A 271 8.26 -17.18 8.56
C LEU A 271 8.60 -16.50 7.22
N LEU A 272 8.78 -17.29 6.15
CA LEU A 272 9.03 -16.77 4.79
C LEU A 272 7.76 -16.65 3.94
N ASN A 273 6.73 -17.48 4.16
CA ASN A 273 5.44 -17.38 3.46
C ASN A 273 4.65 -16.13 3.88
N TRP A 274 4.66 -15.80 5.19
CA TRP A 274 3.70 -14.86 5.79
C TRP A 274 4.33 -13.71 6.59
N CYS A 275 5.54 -13.87 7.12
CA CYS A 275 6.09 -12.92 8.11
C CYS A 275 7.14 -11.96 7.55
N SER A 276 7.84 -12.34 6.47
CA SER A 276 9.04 -11.63 6.00
C SER A 276 8.94 -11.32 4.51
N ASP A 277 9.21 -10.07 4.11
CA ASP A 277 9.20 -9.65 2.72
C ASP A 277 10.54 -9.98 2.06
N ILE A 278 10.47 -10.71 0.95
CA ILE A 278 11.62 -11.23 0.20
C ILE A 278 11.80 -10.56 -1.18
N GLN A 279 10.88 -9.68 -1.60
CA GLN A 279 10.82 -9.22 -3.00
C GLN A 279 10.10 -7.88 -3.31
N SER A 280 9.56 -7.17 -2.31
CA SER A 280 8.91 -5.85 -2.48
C SER A 280 9.82 -4.67 -2.14
N TYR A 281 10.74 -4.83 -1.19
CA TYR A 281 11.64 -3.77 -0.72
C TYR A 281 13.01 -3.89 -1.39
N SER A 282 13.57 -2.76 -1.83
CA SER A 282 14.97 -2.71 -2.28
C SER A 282 15.92 -3.10 -1.12
N PRO A 283 17.04 -3.80 -1.40
CA PRO A 283 18.01 -4.20 -0.37
C PRO A 283 18.55 -3.06 0.50
N SER A 284 18.91 -3.38 1.74
CA SER A 284 19.53 -2.46 2.70
C SER A 284 21.02 -2.76 2.90
N LYS A 285 21.78 -1.83 3.49
CA LYS A 285 23.22 -2.04 3.75
C LYS A 285 23.47 -3.13 4.79
N GLU A 286 22.56 -3.27 5.76
CA GLU A 286 22.56 -4.31 6.78
C GLU A 286 22.47 -5.71 6.13
N LEU A 287 21.67 -5.85 5.07
CA LEU A 287 21.56 -7.10 4.31
C LEU A 287 22.85 -7.40 3.55
N PHE A 288 23.45 -6.42 2.86
CA PHE A 288 24.76 -6.60 2.21
C PHE A 288 25.88 -6.91 3.20
N ARG A 289 25.89 -6.26 4.36
CA ARG A 289 26.84 -6.52 5.45
C ARG A 289 26.69 -7.93 6.01
N LEU A 290 25.45 -8.39 6.20
CA LEU A 290 25.16 -9.75 6.65
C LEU A 290 25.64 -10.78 5.63
N LEU A 291 25.31 -10.59 4.34
CA LEU A 291 25.76 -11.47 3.26
C LEU A 291 27.30 -11.50 3.18
N GLY A 292 27.96 -10.34 3.33
CA GLY A 292 29.42 -10.24 3.35
C GLY A 292 30.07 -10.91 4.57
N GLU A 293 29.35 -11.13 5.67
CA GLU A 293 29.87 -11.93 6.79
C GLU A 293 30.02 -13.40 6.37
N TYR A 294 28.96 -13.97 5.80
CA TYR A 294 28.84 -15.40 5.48
C TYR A 294 29.28 -15.77 4.06
N ALA A 295 29.76 -14.81 3.26
CA ALA A 295 30.44 -15.05 1.99
C ALA A 295 31.80 -15.71 2.24
N SER A 296 32.00 -16.88 1.63
CA SER A 296 33.23 -17.67 1.72
C SER A 296 34.23 -17.40 0.58
N GLU A 297 33.77 -16.88 -0.56
CA GLU A 297 34.62 -16.43 -1.67
C GLU A 297 35.11 -14.99 -1.42
N PRO A 298 36.43 -14.73 -1.39
CA PRO A 298 36.98 -13.40 -1.13
C PRO A 298 36.48 -12.30 -2.07
N ASN A 299 36.27 -12.60 -3.36
CA ASN A 299 35.76 -11.62 -4.33
C ASN A 299 34.32 -11.21 -4.01
N GLU A 300 33.42 -12.18 -3.77
CA GLU A 300 32.04 -11.92 -3.35
C GLU A 300 31.99 -11.12 -2.04
N LYS A 301 32.79 -11.52 -1.05
CA LYS A 301 32.92 -10.82 0.23
C LYS A 301 33.35 -9.36 0.05
N LYS A 302 34.30 -9.09 -0.85
CA LYS A 302 34.77 -7.73 -1.14
C LYS A 302 33.65 -6.86 -1.75
N ILE A 303 32.87 -7.38 -2.69
CA ILE A 303 31.75 -6.65 -3.32
C ILE A 303 30.64 -6.37 -2.28
N LEU A 304 30.29 -7.36 -1.47
CA LEU A 304 29.24 -7.22 -0.44
C LEU A 304 29.62 -6.20 0.65
N LEU A 305 30.87 -6.21 1.09
CA LEU A 305 31.39 -5.20 2.03
C LEU A 305 31.53 -3.82 1.37
N PHE A 306 31.86 -3.74 0.08
CA PHE A 306 31.86 -2.49 -0.68
C PHE A 306 30.46 -1.86 -0.71
N LEU A 307 29.39 -2.61 -1.02
CA LEU A 307 28.01 -2.12 -0.97
C LEU A 307 27.57 -1.66 0.43
N ALA A 308 28.18 -2.22 1.49
CA ALA A 308 27.97 -1.81 2.88
C ALA A 308 28.84 -0.61 3.35
N SER A 309 29.78 -0.12 2.53
CA SER A 309 30.78 0.93 2.88
C SER A 309 30.39 2.36 2.45
N ALA A 310 31.22 3.36 2.76
CA ALA A 310 31.16 4.70 2.15
C ALA A 310 31.56 4.70 0.66
N GLN A 311 32.48 3.83 0.25
CA GLN A 311 33.01 3.75 -1.12
C GLN A 311 31.93 3.27 -2.09
N GLY A 312 31.17 2.24 -1.72
CA GLY A 312 30.06 1.70 -2.52
C GLY A 312 28.75 2.48 -2.41
N GLN A 313 28.74 3.66 -1.79
CA GLN A 313 27.52 4.47 -1.61
C GLN A 313 26.84 4.84 -2.94
N GLY A 314 27.61 5.00 -4.02
CA GLY A 314 27.08 5.19 -5.38
C GLY A 314 26.35 3.95 -5.89
N ALA A 315 27.08 2.85 -6.09
CA ALA A 315 26.53 1.58 -6.56
C ALA A 315 25.34 1.08 -5.70
N PHE A 316 25.38 1.27 -4.38
CA PHE A 316 24.25 0.98 -3.49
C PHE A 316 23.03 1.87 -3.78
N CYS A 317 23.22 3.17 -4.02
CA CYS A 317 22.14 4.06 -4.41
C CYS A 317 21.53 3.64 -5.75
N ASP A 318 22.37 3.42 -6.76
CA ASP A 318 21.95 3.13 -8.13
C ASP A 318 21.15 1.81 -8.18
N LEU A 319 21.69 0.74 -7.57
CA LEU A 319 21.00 -0.55 -7.42
C LEU A 319 19.62 -0.41 -6.75
N ARG A 320 19.54 0.41 -5.70
CA ARG A 320 18.32 0.63 -4.91
C ARG A 320 17.24 1.41 -5.68
N THR A 321 17.63 2.21 -6.68
CA THR A 321 16.72 3.00 -7.54
C THR A 321 16.39 2.36 -8.89
N ALA A 322 17.31 1.61 -9.48
CA ALA A 322 17.13 1.02 -10.81
C ALA A 322 16.45 -0.36 -10.78
N SER A 323 16.76 -1.18 -9.77
CA SER A 323 16.51 -2.63 -9.82
C SER A 323 15.56 -3.11 -8.72
N HIS A 324 14.51 -3.83 -9.11
CA HIS A 324 13.61 -4.54 -8.20
C HIS A 324 14.24 -5.87 -7.72
N VAL A 325 15.39 -5.78 -7.06
CA VAL A 325 16.18 -6.93 -6.58
C VAL A 325 15.41 -7.72 -5.52
N SER A 326 15.42 -9.05 -5.61
CA SER A 326 14.85 -9.95 -4.59
C SER A 326 15.93 -10.60 -3.73
N VAL A 327 15.55 -11.13 -2.57
CA VAL A 327 16.45 -11.92 -1.70
C VAL A 327 16.96 -13.18 -2.42
N SER A 328 16.12 -13.82 -3.25
CA SER A 328 16.53 -14.89 -4.16
C SER A 328 17.64 -14.41 -5.12
N GLN A 329 17.48 -13.24 -5.77
CA GLN A 329 18.49 -12.71 -6.67
C GLN A 329 19.85 -12.51 -5.97
N LEU A 330 19.86 -11.94 -4.76
CA LEU A 330 21.12 -11.73 -4.03
C LEU A 330 21.81 -13.05 -3.66
N LEU A 331 21.06 -14.07 -3.25
CA LEU A 331 21.63 -15.37 -2.88
C LEU A 331 22.12 -16.16 -4.10
N HIS A 332 21.53 -15.98 -5.28
CA HIS A 332 22.06 -16.52 -6.55
C HIS A 332 23.22 -15.69 -7.11
N ALA A 333 23.24 -14.38 -6.88
CA ALA A 333 24.31 -13.49 -7.31
C ALA A 333 25.61 -13.73 -6.54
N PHE A 334 25.51 -14.00 -5.23
CA PHE A 334 26.62 -14.26 -4.32
C PHE A 334 26.51 -15.67 -3.70
N PRO A 335 26.70 -16.74 -4.49
CA PRO A 335 26.41 -18.13 -4.08
C PRO A 335 27.33 -18.67 -2.97
N SER A 336 28.46 -18.01 -2.69
CA SER A 336 29.32 -18.34 -1.54
C SER A 336 28.76 -17.85 -0.20
N SER A 337 27.73 -16.98 -0.23
CA SER A 337 27.10 -16.36 0.93
C SER A 337 25.92 -17.18 1.46
N GLN A 338 26.12 -17.83 2.61
CA GLN A 338 25.14 -18.73 3.21
C GLN A 338 24.80 -18.32 4.66
N PRO A 339 24.11 -17.18 4.87
CA PRO A 339 23.73 -16.72 6.20
C PRO A 339 22.75 -17.71 6.88
N PRO A 340 22.92 -18.00 8.19
CA PRO A 340 21.92 -18.73 8.96
C PRO A 340 20.55 -18.07 8.83
N LEU A 341 19.51 -18.85 8.54
CA LEU A 341 18.15 -18.34 8.27
C LEU A 341 17.63 -17.42 9.37
N ASP A 342 17.88 -17.73 10.64
CA ASP A 342 17.48 -16.87 11.76
C ASP A 342 18.25 -15.54 11.80
N HIS A 343 19.53 -15.52 11.39
CA HIS A 343 20.26 -14.27 11.22
C HIS A 343 19.72 -13.46 10.02
N LEU A 344 19.36 -14.10 8.90
CA LEU A 344 18.71 -13.42 7.77
C LEU A 344 17.36 -12.81 8.15
N LEU A 345 16.52 -13.56 8.87
CA LEU A 345 15.24 -13.09 9.40
C LEU A 345 15.38 -11.96 10.44
N SER A 346 16.57 -11.74 11.00
CA SER A 346 16.85 -10.58 11.88
C SER A 346 17.00 -9.26 11.10
N VAL A 347 17.13 -9.31 9.76
CA VAL A 347 17.44 -8.17 8.89
C VAL A 347 16.37 -7.93 7.79
N LEU A 348 15.58 -8.95 7.43
CA LEU A 348 14.49 -8.79 6.46
C LEU A 348 13.33 -7.93 7.01
N ASN A 349 12.72 -7.13 6.14
CA ASN A 349 11.51 -6.37 6.46
C ASN A 349 10.31 -7.30 6.72
N THR A 350 9.37 -6.87 7.57
CA THR A 350 8.11 -7.60 7.77
C THR A 350 7.26 -7.60 6.50
N LEU A 351 6.60 -8.72 6.20
CA LEU A 351 5.65 -8.81 5.08
C LEU A 351 4.37 -8.03 5.41
N MET A 352 4.32 -6.77 4.98
CA MET A 352 3.13 -5.94 5.14
C MET A 352 1.95 -6.47 4.29
N PRO A 353 0.70 -6.27 4.70
CA PRO A 353 -0.49 -6.41 3.85
C PRO A 353 -0.52 -5.44 2.66
N ARG A 354 -1.49 -5.62 1.76
CA ARG A 354 -1.78 -4.69 0.64
C ARG A 354 -3.26 -4.32 0.67
N PHE A 355 -3.57 -3.05 0.48
CA PHE A 355 -4.94 -2.53 0.56
C PHE A 355 -5.58 -2.40 -0.84
N TYR A 356 -6.87 -2.69 -0.94
CA TYR A 356 -7.66 -2.59 -2.17
C TYR A 356 -9.02 -1.95 -1.88
N SER A 357 -9.36 -0.87 -2.60
CA SER A 357 -10.63 -0.16 -2.45
C SER A 357 -11.79 -0.97 -3.04
N LEU A 358 -12.94 -0.97 -2.34
CA LEU A 358 -14.14 -1.72 -2.72
C LEU A 358 -14.75 -1.15 -4.01
N SER A 359 -14.96 -1.98 -5.02
CA SER A 359 -15.42 -1.58 -6.35
C SER A 359 -16.93 -1.66 -6.56
N GLN A 360 -17.71 -1.62 -5.48
CA GLN A 360 -19.15 -1.86 -5.47
C GLN A 360 -19.80 -1.23 -4.22
N ASP A 361 -21.12 -1.28 -4.12
CA ASP A 361 -21.88 -0.86 -2.94
C ASP A 361 -22.31 -2.04 -2.03
N PRO A 362 -21.58 -2.31 -0.92
CA PRO A 362 -21.79 -3.52 -0.11
C PRO A 362 -23.12 -3.63 0.63
N LEU A 363 -24.01 -2.63 0.56
CA LEU A 363 -25.40 -2.80 1.01
C LEU A 363 -26.34 -3.31 -0.09
N LEU A 364 -25.86 -3.43 -1.35
CA LEU A 364 -26.64 -3.79 -2.54
C LEU A 364 -26.26 -5.16 -3.09
N SER A 365 -24.96 -5.49 -3.14
CA SER A 365 -24.49 -6.80 -3.63
C SER A 365 -24.78 -7.90 -2.60
N SER A 366 -26.03 -8.40 -2.66
CA SER A 366 -26.45 -9.64 -2.03
C SER A 366 -26.79 -10.68 -3.09
N ALA A 367 -26.02 -11.77 -3.14
CA ALA A 367 -26.19 -12.80 -4.15
C ALA A 367 -27.30 -13.77 -3.74
N GLN A 368 -28.54 -13.50 -4.17
CA GLN A 368 -29.68 -14.39 -3.93
C GLN A 368 -29.66 -15.60 -4.88
N LYS A 369 -28.94 -16.65 -4.48
CA LYS A 369 -28.98 -17.98 -5.11
C LYS A 369 -29.56 -18.99 -4.12
N GLY A 370 -30.70 -19.60 -4.46
CA GLY A 370 -31.32 -20.66 -3.65
C GLY A 370 -31.95 -20.23 -2.32
N GLY A 371 -32.28 -18.94 -2.15
CA GLY A 371 -32.98 -18.44 -0.95
C GLY A 371 -32.08 -18.08 0.24
N GLN A 372 -30.77 -18.28 0.15
CA GLN A 372 -29.81 -17.68 1.07
C GLN A 372 -29.33 -16.32 0.53
N SER A 373 -29.24 -15.33 1.41
CA SER A 373 -28.68 -14.00 1.09
C SER A 373 -27.20 -13.98 1.46
N ARG A 374 -26.32 -14.16 0.47
CA ARG A 374 -24.86 -14.03 0.68
C ARG A 374 -24.44 -12.57 0.58
N ARG A 375 -23.53 -12.13 1.44
CA ARG A 375 -22.95 -10.78 1.43
C ARG A 375 -21.61 -10.82 0.72
N LEU A 376 -21.47 -10.07 -0.37
CA LEU A 376 -20.22 -10.01 -1.14
C LEU A 376 -19.51 -8.67 -0.98
N VAL A 377 -18.19 -8.66 -1.07
CA VAL A 377 -17.39 -7.46 -1.33
C VAL A 377 -16.57 -7.68 -2.59
N GLU A 378 -16.59 -6.68 -3.50
CA GLU A 378 -15.90 -6.76 -4.78
C GLU A 378 -14.68 -5.85 -4.77
N VAL A 379 -13.57 -6.31 -5.36
CA VAL A 379 -12.36 -5.50 -5.60
C VAL A 379 -11.82 -5.73 -7.01
N ALA A 380 -11.14 -4.72 -7.55
CA ALA A 380 -10.36 -4.84 -8.78
C ALA A 380 -8.85 -4.70 -8.49
N VAL A 381 -8.03 -5.51 -9.15
CA VAL A 381 -6.59 -5.61 -8.93
C VAL A 381 -5.86 -5.70 -10.26
N SER A 382 -5.14 -4.65 -10.64
CA SER A 382 -4.15 -4.74 -11.73
C SER A 382 -2.91 -5.48 -11.24
N VAL A 383 -2.36 -6.38 -12.05
CA VAL A 383 -1.10 -7.06 -11.74
C VAL A 383 0.06 -6.05 -11.84
N ALA A 384 0.80 -5.88 -10.75
CA ALA A 384 2.08 -5.18 -10.75
C ALA A 384 3.18 -6.13 -11.20
N GLU A 385 3.98 -5.71 -12.19
CA GLU A 385 5.01 -6.54 -12.83
C GLU A 385 6.34 -5.78 -12.96
N SER A 386 7.42 -6.55 -12.93
CA SER A 386 8.81 -6.09 -13.06
C SER A 386 9.59 -7.11 -13.90
N LYS A 387 10.73 -6.75 -14.49
CA LYS A 387 11.62 -7.73 -15.13
C LYS A 387 12.15 -8.71 -14.09
N ASP A 388 12.22 -10.00 -14.42
CA ASP A 388 12.87 -11.01 -13.58
C ASP A 388 14.31 -11.28 -14.08
N TRP A 389 15.26 -11.45 -13.16
CA TRP A 389 16.62 -11.93 -13.46
C TRP A 389 16.62 -13.38 -13.97
N LYS A 390 15.60 -14.17 -13.57
CA LYS A 390 15.32 -15.51 -14.10
C LYS A 390 14.85 -15.47 -15.56
N GLY A 391 14.52 -14.27 -16.07
CA GLY A 391 13.97 -14.01 -17.40
C GLY A 391 12.45 -13.87 -17.38
N GLY A 392 11.91 -13.01 -18.23
CA GLY A 392 10.47 -12.71 -18.27
C GLY A 392 10.05 -11.66 -17.23
N LEU A 393 8.86 -11.85 -16.64
CA LEU A 393 8.26 -10.89 -15.70
C LEU A 393 7.97 -11.54 -14.34
N ARG A 394 8.32 -10.82 -13.26
CA ARG A 394 8.03 -11.14 -11.87
C ARG A 394 6.88 -10.28 -11.36
N THR A 395 5.87 -10.92 -10.77
CA THR A 395 4.69 -10.25 -10.22
C THR A 395 4.90 -9.81 -8.76
N GLY A 396 4.37 -8.64 -8.39
CA GLY A 396 4.43 -8.13 -7.01
C GLY A 396 3.61 -8.98 -6.04
N VAL A 397 4.05 -9.13 -4.78
CA VAL A 397 3.51 -10.13 -3.81
C VAL A 397 1.99 -10.15 -3.76
N GLY A 398 1.35 -9.00 -3.50
CA GLY A 398 -0.10 -8.91 -3.31
C GLY A 398 -0.91 -9.18 -4.57
N SER A 399 -0.63 -8.46 -5.66
CA SER A 399 -1.38 -8.61 -6.91
C SER A 399 -1.11 -9.96 -7.57
N GLY A 400 0.12 -10.48 -7.48
CA GLY A 400 0.49 -11.80 -7.96
C GLY A 400 -0.07 -12.95 -7.10
N TYR A 401 -0.30 -12.73 -5.79
CA TYR A 401 -1.03 -13.68 -4.94
C TYR A 401 -2.50 -13.79 -5.38
N LEU A 402 -3.18 -12.65 -5.52
CA LEU A 402 -4.57 -12.61 -5.97
C LEU A 402 -4.73 -13.12 -7.41
N GLU A 403 -3.80 -12.80 -8.33
CA GLU A 403 -3.76 -13.39 -9.67
C GLU A 403 -3.72 -14.92 -9.64
N ARG A 404 -2.90 -15.54 -8.77
CA ARG A 404 -2.85 -17.00 -8.65
C ARG A 404 -4.19 -17.59 -8.20
N LEU A 405 -4.99 -16.88 -7.42
CA LEU A 405 -6.35 -17.30 -7.05
C LEU A 405 -7.32 -17.13 -8.23
N ALA A 406 -7.32 -15.97 -8.92
CA ALA A 406 -8.16 -15.74 -10.09
C ALA A 406 -7.91 -16.77 -11.20
N ARG A 407 -6.64 -17.12 -11.46
CA ARG A 407 -6.28 -18.15 -12.45
C ARG A 407 -6.82 -19.53 -12.11
N GLN A 408 -6.91 -19.89 -10.82
CA GLN A 408 -7.50 -21.17 -10.41
C GLN A 408 -9.02 -21.20 -10.64
N VAL A 409 -9.71 -20.09 -10.34
CA VAL A 409 -11.15 -19.94 -10.64
C VAL A 409 -11.41 -20.04 -12.15
N MET A 410 -10.74 -19.20 -12.96
CA MET A 410 -10.92 -19.16 -14.42
C MET A 410 -10.44 -20.43 -15.16
N GLU A 411 -9.65 -21.28 -14.51
CA GLU A 411 -9.27 -22.60 -15.04
C GLU A 411 -10.35 -23.64 -14.71
N ALA A 412 -10.87 -23.65 -13.48
CA ALA A 412 -11.97 -24.51 -13.07
C ALA A 412 -13.23 -24.27 -13.91
N GLU A 413 -13.61 -23.02 -14.14
CA GLU A 413 -14.76 -22.67 -15.00
C GLU A 413 -14.60 -23.18 -16.43
N ARG A 414 -13.39 -23.09 -17.00
CA ARG A 414 -13.09 -23.61 -18.34
C ARG A 414 -13.17 -25.14 -18.41
N GLN A 415 -12.97 -25.81 -17.28
CA GLN A 415 -13.11 -27.26 -17.12
C GLN A 415 -14.55 -27.67 -16.71
N GLY A 416 -15.47 -26.71 -16.57
CA GLY A 416 -16.86 -26.96 -16.14
C GLY A 416 -17.02 -27.26 -14.65
N ILE A 417 -16.01 -26.95 -13.83
CA ILE A 417 -16.01 -27.13 -12.37
C ILE A 417 -16.53 -25.84 -11.72
N ASP A 418 -17.47 -25.98 -10.77
CA ASP A 418 -17.99 -24.85 -9.98
C ASP A 418 -16.87 -24.28 -9.07
N PRO A 419 -16.49 -22.99 -9.22
CA PRO A 419 -15.45 -22.36 -8.41
C PRO A 419 -15.64 -22.48 -6.90
N SER A 420 -16.89 -22.56 -6.42
CA SER A 420 -17.17 -22.69 -4.99
C SER A 420 -16.69 -24.02 -4.39
N THR A 421 -16.46 -25.06 -5.21
CA THR A 421 -15.88 -26.33 -4.76
C THR A 421 -14.36 -26.28 -4.59
N LEU A 422 -13.67 -25.25 -5.09
CA LEU A 422 -12.21 -25.12 -4.98
C LEU A 422 -11.75 -24.79 -3.55
N ASN A 423 -12.66 -24.35 -2.67
CA ASN A 423 -12.36 -23.99 -1.28
C ASN A 423 -11.22 -22.96 -1.15
N LEU A 424 -11.14 -22.01 -2.09
CA LEU A 424 -10.15 -20.92 -2.12
C LEU A 424 -10.55 -19.79 -1.17
N HIS A 425 -9.55 -19.17 -0.55
CA HIS A 425 -9.77 -18.10 0.43
C HIS A 425 -8.79 -16.94 0.23
N VAL A 426 -9.23 -15.74 0.63
CA VAL A 426 -8.43 -14.52 0.72
C VAL A 426 -8.26 -14.17 2.20
N PRO A 427 -7.04 -14.23 2.77
CA PRO A 427 -6.77 -13.71 4.11
C PRO A 427 -6.88 -12.19 4.10
N MET A 428 -7.96 -11.66 4.67
CA MET A 428 -8.24 -10.22 4.65
C MET A 428 -8.85 -9.73 5.97
N PHE A 429 -8.72 -8.44 6.21
CA PHE A 429 -9.44 -7.72 7.26
C PHE A 429 -10.12 -6.50 6.64
N ARG A 430 -11.23 -6.05 7.22
CA ARG A 430 -11.85 -4.78 6.81
C ARG A 430 -10.84 -3.67 7.05
N GLY A 431 -10.55 -2.89 6.01
CA GLY A 431 -9.61 -1.79 6.11
C GLY A 431 -10.08 -0.76 7.13
N LEU A 432 -9.12 -0.04 7.73
CA LEU A 432 -9.43 1.11 8.57
C LEU A 432 -10.35 2.06 7.78
N MET A 433 -11.49 2.41 8.37
CA MET A 433 -12.50 3.35 7.82
C MET A 433 -12.00 4.81 7.79
N ALA A 434 -10.70 4.99 7.62
CA ALA A 434 -9.99 6.25 7.47
C ALA A 434 -9.85 6.68 6.00
N ASN A 435 -10.24 5.85 5.02
CA ASN A 435 -10.27 6.28 3.61
C ASN A 435 -11.15 7.53 3.47
N PRO A 436 -10.62 8.66 2.95
CA PRO A 436 -11.39 9.88 2.73
C PRO A 436 -12.63 9.67 1.84
N LEU A 437 -12.56 8.73 0.88
CA LEU A 437 -13.67 8.33 0.01
C LEU A 437 -14.92 7.96 0.83
N ALA A 438 -14.81 6.97 1.71
CA ALA A 438 -15.91 6.50 2.56
C ALA A 438 -16.49 7.61 3.46
N LYS A 439 -15.61 8.39 4.11
CA LYS A 439 -16.04 9.40 5.10
C LYS A 439 -16.86 10.54 4.51
N ARG A 440 -16.57 10.94 3.28
CA ARG A 440 -17.14 12.15 2.66
C ARG A 440 -18.21 11.85 1.60
N PHE A 441 -18.69 10.61 1.52
CA PHE A 441 -19.63 10.18 0.48
C PHE A 441 -21.08 10.67 0.64
N HIS A 442 -21.50 11.02 1.87
CA HIS A 442 -22.89 11.29 2.27
C HIS A 442 -23.46 12.66 1.81
N SER A 443 -23.39 12.97 0.51
CA SER A 443 -23.89 14.22 -0.09
C SER A 443 -24.80 13.96 -1.28
N ASP A 444 -25.94 14.66 -1.36
CA ASP A 444 -26.83 14.68 -2.54
C ASP A 444 -26.36 15.64 -3.65
N GLY A 445 -25.29 16.40 -3.40
CA GLY A 445 -24.72 17.38 -4.33
C GLY A 445 -24.02 16.76 -5.56
N PRO A 446 -23.71 17.58 -6.60
CA PRO A 446 -22.99 17.15 -7.80
C PRO A 446 -21.64 16.48 -7.53
N MET A 447 -21.25 15.52 -8.37
CA MET A 447 -20.06 14.71 -8.12
C MET A 447 -19.31 14.32 -9.38
N LEU A 448 -18.02 14.65 -9.44
CA LEU A 448 -17.10 14.30 -10.53
C LEU A 448 -16.07 13.27 -10.04
N LEU A 449 -15.94 12.16 -10.75
CA LEU A 449 -15.12 11.01 -10.40
C LEU A 449 -14.05 10.77 -11.48
N ILE A 450 -12.78 11.03 -11.20
CA ILE A 450 -11.69 11.03 -12.17
C ILE A 450 -10.77 9.83 -11.88
N GLY A 451 -10.86 8.77 -12.69
CA GLY A 451 -10.23 7.48 -12.43
C GLY A 451 -9.40 6.97 -13.61
N ALA A 452 -8.14 6.57 -13.38
CA ALA A 452 -7.29 6.01 -14.44
C ALA A 452 -6.93 4.54 -14.18
N GLY A 453 -7.13 3.67 -15.18
CA GLY A 453 -6.98 2.23 -15.04
C GLY A 453 -7.84 1.70 -13.87
N VAL A 454 -7.25 0.88 -13.00
CA VAL A 454 -7.91 0.37 -11.77
C VAL A 454 -8.29 1.48 -10.78
N GLY A 455 -7.81 2.72 -10.96
CA GLY A 455 -8.33 3.90 -10.27
C GLY A 455 -9.84 4.13 -10.43
N ILE A 456 -10.45 3.60 -11.48
CA ILE A 456 -11.90 3.63 -11.69
C ILE A 456 -12.70 2.75 -10.69
N ALA A 457 -12.03 1.80 -10.03
CA ALA A 457 -12.67 0.75 -9.26
C ALA A 457 -13.64 1.24 -8.17
N PRO A 458 -13.24 2.10 -7.20
CA PRO A 458 -14.16 2.58 -6.16
C PRO A 458 -15.37 3.34 -6.72
N PHE A 459 -15.22 4.00 -7.87
CA PHE A 459 -16.26 4.84 -8.45
C PHE A 459 -17.46 4.06 -8.99
N ARG A 460 -17.30 2.75 -9.29
CA ARG A 460 -18.44 1.87 -9.63
C ARG A 460 -19.43 1.77 -8.46
N GLY A 461 -18.95 1.63 -7.22
CA GLY A 461 -19.80 1.67 -6.02
C GLY A 461 -20.43 3.03 -5.76
N PHE A 462 -19.72 4.12 -6.05
CA PHE A 462 -20.26 5.49 -5.95
C PHE A 462 -21.45 5.69 -6.90
N VAL A 463 -21.30 5.28 -8.17
CA VAL A 463 -22.36 5.39 -9.17
C VAL A 463 -23.54 4.48 -8.82
N GLN A 464 -23.29 3.23 -8.43
CA GLN A 464 -24.33 2.27 -8.01
C GLN A 464 -25.26 2.85 -6.94
N ARG A 465 -24.73 3.44 -5.85
CA ARG A 465 -25.55 4.13 -4.84
C ARG A 465 -26.31 5.31 -5.43
N ARG A 466 -25.61 6.21 -6.15
CA ARG A 466 -26.21 7.47 -6.64
C ARG A 466 -27.37 7.22 -7.60
N LEU A 467 -27.29 6.17 -8.42
CA LEU A 467 -28.38 5.74 -9.31
C LEU A 467 -29.61 5.18 -8.58
N GLN A 468 -29.51 4.78 -7.31
CA GLN A 468 -30.69 4.43 -6.50
C GLN A 468 -31.55 5.66 -6.14
N SER A 469 -30.92 6.83 -6.01
CA SER A 469 -31.61 8.08 -5.68
C SER A 469 -31.97 8.80 -6.98
N ALA A 470 -33.26 8.85 -7.30
CA ALA A 470 -33.77 9.55 -8.49
C ALA A 470 -33.33 11.04 -8.54
N ASN A 471 -33.11 11.64 -7.36
CA ASN A 471 -32.61 13.02 -7.22
C ASN A 471 -31.11 13.19 -7.52
N CYS A 472 -30.37 12.09 -7.70
CA CYS A 472 -28.91 12.05 -7.91
C CYS A 472 -28.48 11.46 -9.27
N ALA A 473 -29.35 10.74 -9.99
CA ALA A 473 -28.95 10.03 -11.21
C ALA A 473 -28.28 10.94 -12.26
N ASN A 474 -28.79 12.16 -12.44
CA ASN A 474 -28.24 13.17 -13.37
C ASN A 474 -27.22 14.12 -12.70
N LYS A 475 -26.53 13.69 -11.64
CA LYS A 475 -25.58 14.50 -10.84
C LYS A 475 -24.23 13.81 -10.60
N VAL A 476 -23.93 12.73 -11.31
CA VAL A 476 -22.65 12.01 -11.21
C VAL A 476 -22.02 11.86 -12.58
N TRP A 477 -20.75 12.24 -12.68
CA TRP A 477 -19.94 12.17 -13.90
C TRP A 477 -18.64 11.44 -13.63
N VAL A 478 -18.18 10.65 -14.59
CA VAL A 478 -17.02 9.76 -14.46
C VAL A 478 -16.08 9.97 -15.65
N LEU A 479 -14.84 10.38 -15.40
CA LEU A 479 -13.78 10.46 -16.41
C LEU A 479 -12.85 9.25 -16.26
N GLN A 480 -12.95 8.27 -17.15
CA GLN A 480 -12.16 7.04 -17.11
C GLN A 480 -10.97 7.09 -18.07
N GLY A 481 -9.75 7.15 -17.54
CA GLY A 481 -8.52 7.05 -18.32
C GLY A 481 -8.13 5.60 -18.63
N VAL A 482 -7.99 5.28 -19.91
CA VAL A 482 -7.57 3.95 -20.44
C VAL A 482 -6.46 4.09 -21.50
N ARG A 483 -5.88 2.98 -21.96
CA ARG A 483 -4.99 2.97 -23.14
C ARG A 483 -5.80 2.82 -24.42
N ASP A 484 -6.62 1.77 -24.49
CA ASP A 484 -7.49 1.43 -25.60
C ASP A 484 -8.80 0.85 -25.05
N SER A 485 -9.93 1.45 -25.43
CA SER A 485 -11.27 1.01 -25.05
C SER A 485 -11.58 -0.46 -25.44
N LEU A 486 -10.85 -1.03 -26.40
CA LEU A 486 -11.00 -2.45 -26.74
C LEU A 486 -10.31 -3.39 -25.76
N LEU A 487 -9.34 -2.93 -24.96
CA LEU A 487 -8.42 -3.80 -24.19
C LEU A 487 -8.47 -3.57 -22.67
N ASP A 488 -8.45 -2.32 -22.20
CA ASP A 488 -8.38 -1.97 -20.77
C ASP A 488 -9.52 -1.07 -20.26
N GLU A 489 -10.67 -1.12 -20.94
CA GLU A 489 -11.93 -0.53 -20.50
C GLU A 489 -12.61 -1.35 -19.40
N LEU A 490 -12.15 -1.16 -18.16
CA LEU A 490 -12.71 -1.86 -16.99
C LEU A 490 -14.19 -1.51 -16.77
N TYR A 491 -14.99 -2.51 -16.41
CA TYR A 491 -16.42 -2.40 -16.03
C TYR A 491 -17.38 -1.83 -17.10
N ARG A 492 -17.03 -1.90 -18.38
CA ARG A 492 -17.94 -1.60 -19.50
C ARG A 492 -19.26 -2.38 -19.38
N GLY A 493 -20.40 -1.70 -19.45
CA GLY A 493 -21.73 -2.29 -19.31
C GLY A 493 -22.24 -2.41 -17.85
N GLU A 494 -21.45 -2.01 -16.86
CA GLU A 494 -21.79 -2.13 -15.43
C GLU A 494 -22.12 -0.76 -14.76
N TRP A 495 -22.26 0.31 -15.55
CA TRP A 495 -22.44 1.69 -15.05
C TRP A 495 -23.90 2.19 -15.06
N GLY A 496 -24.85 1.36 -15.48
CA GLY A 496 -26.29 1.67 -15.48
C GLY A 496 -26.88 1.93 -16.87
N VAL A 497 -28.18 2.22 -16.92
CA VAL A 497 -28.98 2.28 -18.17
C VAL A 497 -28.52 3.41 -19.11
N ASP A 498 -27.93 4.48 -18.56
CA ASP A 498 -27.49 5.69 -19.26
C ASP A 498 -25.97 5.89 -19.17
N GLU A 499 -25.21 4.78 -19.26
CA GLU A 499 -23.75 4.72 -19.10
C GLU A 499 -22.97 5.79 -19.89
N GLU A 500 -23.35 6.08 -21.14
CA GLU A 500 -22.70 7.10 -21.99
C GLU A 500 -22.90 8.55 -21.49
N LYS A 501 -23.94 8.81 -20.69
CA LYS A 501 -24.18 10.13 -20.05
C LYS A 501 -23.43 10.27 -18.73
N VAL A 502 -23.19 9.16 -18.04
CA VAL A 502 -22.48 9.11 -16.76
C VAL A 502 -20.96 9.05 -16.94
N ARG A 503 -20.45 8.37 -17.98
CA ARG A 503 -19.04 7.99 -18.11
C ARG A 503 -18.42 8.40 -19.45
N THR A 504 -17.46 9.33 -19.41
CA THR A 504 -16.56 9.64 -20.52
C THR A 504 -15.31 8.75 -20.45
N VAL A 505 -14.99 8.04 -21.54
CA VAL A 505 -13.78 7.20 -21.63
C VAL A 505 -12.70 7.91 -22.44
N VAL A 506 -11.55 8.16 -21.83
CA VAL A 506 -10.42 8.92 -22.39
C VAL A 506 -9.29 7.97 -22.75
N GLN A 507 -8.84 7.99 -24.00
CA GLN A 507 -7.93 6.98 -24.57
C GLN A 507 -6.54 7.55 -24.85
N SER A 508 -5.53 7.03 -24.15
CA SER A 508 -4.15 7.51 -24.22
C SER A 508 -3.29 6.87 -25.33
N ARG A 509 -3.84 5.93 -26.12
CA ARG A 509 -3.12 5.27 -27.23
C ARG A 509 -3.93 5.07 -28.50
N ARG A 510 -5.15 5.60 -28.59
CA ARG A 510 -6.06 5.35 -29.72
C ARG A 510 -6.97 6.53 -30.02
N GLY A 511 -7.09 6.88 -31.30
CA GLY A 511 -7.76 8.10 -31.72
C GLY A 511 -6.94 9.35 -31.37
N GLU A 512 -7.60 10.39 -30.89
CA GLU A 512 -6.93 11.57 -30.32
C GLU A 512 -6.31 11.20 -28.98
N SER A 513 -5.00 10.91 -28.96
CA SER A 513 -4.24 10.50 -27.77
C SER A 513 -4.35 11.54 -26.64
N ARG A 514 -5.15 11.25 -25.62
CA ARG A 514 -5.40 12.10 -24.45
C ARG A 514 -5.36 11.29 -23.16
N TYR A 515 -5.05 11.96 -22.05
CA TYR A 515 -5.24 11.44 -20.69
C TYR A 515 -6.35 12.24 -19.98
N VAL A 516 -6.71 11.82 -18.77
CA VAL A 516 -7.80 12.43 -18.01
C VAL A 516 -7.57 13.92 -17.70
N GLN A 517 -6.32 14.37 -17.56
CA GLN A 517 -6.04 15.78 -17.27
C GLN A 517 -6.21 16.72 -18.47
N GLU A 518 -6.17 16.23 -19.71
CA GLU A 518 -6.62 17.04 -20.86
C GLU A 518 -8.16 17.12 -20.88
N GLU A 519 -8.85 16.03 -20.54
CA GLU A 519 -10.31 16.02 -20.51
C GLU A 519 -10.90 16.87 -19.37
N VAL A 520 -10.22 16.95 -18.21
CA VAL A 520 -10.54 17.92 -17.14
C VAL A 520 -10.50 19.36 -17.64
N ARG A 521 -9.58 19.70 -18.56
CA ARG A 521 -9.50 21.04 -19.18
C ARG A 521 -10.59 21.24 -20.25
N HIS A 522 -10.89 20.22 -21.07
CA HIS A 522 -12.00 20.31 -22.03
C HIS A 522 -13.36 20.49 -21.33
N GLN A 523 -13.56 19.80 -20.20
CA GLN A 523 -14.80 19.86 -19.41
C GLN A 523 -14.73 20.90 -18.27
N ALA A 524 -13.95 21.97 -18.44
CA ALA A 524 -13.72 23.02 -17.44
C ALA A 524 -15.02 23.60 -16.83
N ASP A 525 -16.08 23.78 -17.64
CA ASP A 525 -17.38 24.26 -17.16
C ASP A 525 -18.08 23.26 -16.23
N LEU A 526 -17.97 21.96 -16.50
CA LEU A 526 -18.51 20.91 -15.63
C LEU A 526 -17.70 20.84 -14.32
N VAL A 527 -16.37 20.85 -14.40
CA VAL A 527 -15.48 20.84 -13.23
C VAL A 527 -15.78 22.03 -12.32
N TRP A 528 -15.90 23.24 -12.91
CA TRP A 528 -16.19 24.48 -12.19
C TRP A 528 -17.61 24.51 -11.60
N TYR A 529 -18.61 24.01 -12.33
CA TYR A 529 -19.97 23.81 -11.83
C TYR A 529 -19.99 22.86 -10.62
N VAL A 530 -19.36 21.68 -10.73
CA VAL A 530 -19.36 20.66 -9.69
C VAL A 530 -18.68 21.17 -8.41
N ILE A 531 -17.50 21.79 -8.49
CA ILE A 531 -16.76 22.18 -7.28
C ILE A 531 -17.37 23.39 -6.54
N ASN A 532 -18.19 24.21 -7.22
CA ASN A 532 -18.86 25.37 -6.63
C ASN A 532 -20.34 25.13 -6.29
N ALA A 533 -20.92 23.99 -6.68
CA ALA A 533 -22.26 23.60 -6.27
C ALA A 533 -22.34 23.30 -4.76
N LEU A 534 -23.54 23.46 -4.19
CA LEU A 534 -23.84 23.03 -2.82
C LEU A 534 -23.62 21.51 -2.70
N ASP A 535 -22.87 21.11 -1.68
CA ASP A 535 -22.38 19.74 -1.45
C ASP A 535 -21.66 19.09 -2.65
N GLY A 536 -21.14 19.92 -3.55
CA GLY A 536 -20.37 19.51 -4.72
C GLY A 536 -19.03 18.88 -4.36
N ARG A 537 -18.64 17.81 -5.06
CA ARG A 537 -17.38 17.06 -4.80
C ARG A 537 -16.64 16.62 -6.06
N VAL A 538 -15.31 16.63 -5.97
CA VAL A 538 -14.39 16.07 -6.98
C VAL A 538 -13.54 14.99 -6.31
N PHE A 539 -13.53 13.79 -6.89
CA PHE A 539 -12.73 12.66 -6.42
C PHE A 539 -11.75 12.21 -7.50
N VAL A 540 -10.49 11.94 -7.14
CA VAL A 540 -9.43 11.47 -8.04
C VAL A 540 -8.83 10.17 -7.52
N CYS A 541 -8.77 9.13 -8.35
CA CYS A 541 -8.21 7.83 -7.97
C CYS A 541 -7.32 7.21 -9.08
N GLY A 542 -6.22 6.58 -8.69
CA GLY A 542 -5.27 5.94 -9.61
C GLY A 542 -3.82 6.21 -9.22
N SER A 543 -2.90 6.24 -10.19
CA SER A 543 -1.50 6.46 -9.85
C SER A 543 -1.19 7.94 -9.55
N GLY A 544 -0.43 8.21 -8.49
CA GLY A 544 -0.04 9.56 -8.10
C GLY A 544 0.88 10.21 -9.12
N LYS A 545 1.95 9.50 -9.51
CA LYS A 545 2.90 10.00 -10.50
C LYS A 545 2.27 10.10 -11.89
N GLY A 546 2.44 11.24 -12.54
CA GLY A 546 1.92 11.56 -13.87
C GLY A 546 0.43 11.86 -13.88
N MET A 547 -0.43 10.94 -13.40
CA MET A 547 -1.89 11.13 -13.46
C MET A 547 -2.39 12.04 -12.34
N GLY A 548 -2.11 11.74 -11.07
CA GLY A 548 -2.49 12.61 -9.95
C GLY A 548 -1.92 14.02 -10.08
N GLU A 549 -0.60 14.11 -10.29
CA GLU A 549 0.14 15.35 -10.55
C GLU A 549 -0.46 16.14 -11.75
N GLY A 550 -0.75 15.46 -12.86
CA GLY A 550 -1.32 16.09 -14.06
C GLY A 550 -2.75 16.58 -13.88
N VAL A 551 -3.59 15.82 -13.16
CA VAL A 551 -4.97 16.22 -12.84
C VAL A 551 -4.99 17.39 -11.88
N GLU A 552 -4.12 17.42 -10.86
CA GLU A 552 -4.02 18.57 -9.95
C GLU A 552 -3.66 19.86 -10.69
N ALA A 553 -2.69 19.81 -11.60
CA ALA A 553 -2.36 20.95 -12.46
C ALA A 553 -3.55 21.36 -13.36
N ALA A 554 -4.27 20.41 -13.95
CA ALA A 554 -5.46 20.70 -14.75
C ALA A 554 -6.61 21.32 -13.94
N LEU A 555 -6.79 20.93 -12.68
CA LEU A 555 -7.76 21.54 -11.78
C LEU A 555 -7.38 23.00 -11.46
N VAL A 556 -6.09 23.29 -11.23
CA VAL A 556 -5.58 24.66 -11.08
C VAL A 556 -5.86 25.50 -12.34
N ASP A 557 -5.54 24.98 -13.54
CA ASP A 557 -5.84 25.65 -14.81
C ASP A 557 -7.34 26.01 -14.97
N VAL A 558 -8.23 25.09 -14.58
CA VAL A 558 -9.69 25.33 -14.60
C VAL A 558 -10.08 26.44 -13.62
N ALA A 559 -9.53 26.45 -12.41
CA ALA A 559 -9.84 27.48 -11.42
C ALA A 559 -9.32 28.87 -11.84
N MET A 560 -8.16 28.94 -12.49
CA MET A 560 -7.69 30.19 -13.13
C MET A 560 -8.65 30.64 -14.24
N ALA A 561 -8.96 29.75 -15.19
CA ALA A 561 -9.74 30.07 -16.39
C ALA A 561 -11.23 30.35 -16.14
N LYS A 562 -11.83 29.77 -15.08
CA LYS A 562 -13.27 29.91 -14.76
C LYS A 562 -13.55 30.75 -13.52
N GLY A 563 -12.60 30.85 -12.59
CA GLY A 563 -12.67 31.73 -11.43
C GLY A 563 -12.06 33.11 -11.64
N ASN A 564 -11.33 33.33 -12.74
CA ASN A 564 -10.50 34.53 -12.98
C ASN A 564 -9.49 34.74 -11.82
N LEU A 565 -8.88 33.64 -11.38
CA LEU A 565 -7.86 33.59 -10.32
C LEU A 565 -6.45 33.58 -10.92
N ASN A 566 -5.47 34.09 -10.19
CA ASN A 566 -4.06 33.82 -10.49
C ASN A 566 -3.66 32.39 -10.02
N GLU A 567 -2.44 31.96 -10.36
CA GLU A 567 -1.98 30.58 -10.13
C GLU A 567 -1.94 30.22 -8.63
N ASP A 568 -1.54 31.15 -7.75
CA ASP A 568 -1.43 30.89 -6.32
C ASP A 568 -2.79 30.99 -5.61
N GLU A 569 -3.67 31.89 -6.07
CA GLU A 569 -5.09 31.92 -5.68
C GLU A 569 -5.81 30.61 -6.08
N ALA A 570 -5.51 30.06 -7.26
CA ALA A 570 -6.09 28.82 -7.74
C ALA A 570 -5.58 27.59 -6.98
N LYS A 571 -4.28 27.54 -6.61
CA LYS A 571 -3.76 26.51 -5.68
C LYS A 571 -4.46 26.60 -4.32
N LEU A 572 -4.50 27.80 -3.73
CA LEU A 572 -5.15 28.05 -2.44
C LEU A 572 -6.65 27.70 -2.47
N PHE A 573 -7.35 27.97 -3.57
CA PHE A 573 -8.72 27.52 -3.77
C PHE A 573 -8.83 25.99 -3.66
N TRP A 574 -7.99 25.23 -4.36
CA TRP A 574 -8.02 23.77 -4.29
C TRP A 574 -7.57 23.20 -2.95
N ASP A 575 -6.61 23.82 -2.26
CA ASP A 575 -6.23 23.41 -0.90
C ASP A 575 -7.36 23.65 0.11
N ASN A 576 -8.05 24.79 0.05
CA ASN A 576 -9.28 25.02 0.81
C ASN A 576 -10.36 23.95 0.51
N LYS A 577 -10.48 23.51 -0.76
CA LYS A 577 -11.38 22.41 -1.14
C LYS A 577 -10.93 21.05 -0.62
N LYS A 578 -9.63 20.79 -0.45
CA LYS A 578 -9.10 19.58 0.22
C LYS A 578 -9.45 19.58 1.70
N GLU A 579 -9.22 20.70 2.41
CA GLU A 579 -9.52 20.82 3.85
C GLU A 579 -11.03 20.66 4.13
N ALA A 580 -11.89 21.28 3.32
CA ALA A 580 -13.33 21.09 3.37
C ALA A 580 -13.78 19.65 3.01
N GLY A 581 -12.91 18.84 2.42
CA GLY A 581 -13.24 17.51 1.90
C GLY A 581 -14.17 17.54 0.67
N GLN A 582 -14.18 18.64 -0.08
CA GLN A 582 -14.85 18.75 -1.38
C GLN A 582 -13.98 18.21 -2.52
N TYR A 583 -12.65 18.38 -2.43
CA TYR A 583 -11.69 17.73 -3.33
C TYR A 583 -10.93 16.64 -2.55
N ILE A 584 -10.91 15.42 -3.09
CA ILE A 584 -10.24 14.26 -2.49
C ILE A 584 -9.45 13.52 -3.57
N ALA A 585 -8.15 13.30 -3.33
CA ALA A 585 -7.32 12.41 -4.12
C ALA A 585 -6.91 11.19 -3.28
N GLU A 586 -7.24 9.98 -3.74
CA GLU A 586 -6.66 8.72 -3.24
C GLU A 586 -5.77 8.15 -4.35
N THR A 587 -4.48 8.47 -4.29
CA THR A 587 -3.51 8.10 -5.34
C THR A 587 -2.30 7.34 -4.81
N TRP A 588 -1.75 6.43 -5.63
CA TRP A 588 -0.73 5.44 -5.25
C TRP A 588 0.39 5.20 -6.28
#